data_AF-A0A6J6KB35-F1
#
_entry.id   AF-A0A6J6KB35-F1
#
_cell.length_a   1.000
_cell.length_b   1.000
_cell.length_c   1.000
_cell.angle_alpha   90.00
_cell.angle_beta   90.00
_cell.angle_gamma   90.00
#
_symmetry.space_group_name_H-M   'P 1'
#
loop_
_entity.id
_entity.type
_entity.pdbx_description
1 polymer ?
#
loop_
_entity_poly.entity_id
_entity_poly.type
_entity_poly.pdbx_seq_one_letter_code
_entity_poly.pdbx_strand_id
1 'polypeptide(L)'
;MNSQEKAPKARHLWIGQTLEYIIGFVLASAAAQSPTPAIPAVFAGLVIANAATVKAPLSAFRLTNGRIHQIFGIGLSMAALIAAVVMDLDVTTRAMLIGLAGAEGFVSVRFGHGIRATST
;
A
#
# COMPACT_ATOMS: atom_id res chain seq x y z
N MET A 1 26.03 -14.80 -29.53
CA MET A 1 24.69 -14.27 -29.20
C MET A 1 24.39 -14.62 -27.75
N ASN A 2 24.59 -13.68 -26.81
CA ASN A 2 24.19 -13.88 -25.42
C ASN A 2 22.85 -13.18 -25.21
N SER A 3 21.80 -13.98 -25.09
CA SER A 3 20.44 -13.53 -24.82
C SER A 3 20.37 -12.85 -23.45
N GLN A 4 20.22 -11.53 -23.47
CA GLN A 4 19.36 -10.72 -22.59
C GLN A 4 19.35 -11.12 -21.09
N GLU A 5 20.10 -10.47 -20.20
CA GLU A 5 19.92 -9.08 -19.72
C GLU A 5 18.71 -8.90 -18.76
N LYS A 6 19.03 -8.72 -17.46
CA LYS A 6 18.23 -8.15 -16.34
C LYS A 6 16.81 -8.70 -16.06
N ALA A 7 16.67 -9.67 -15.13
CA ALA A 7 15.36 -9.89 -14.48
C ALA A 7 15.34 -10.40 -13.01
N PRO A 8 15.98 -9.73 -12.02
CA PRO A 8 15.66 -9.96 -10.60
C PRO A 8 14.72 -8.91 -9.97
N LYS A 9 14.45 -7.76 -10.63
CA LYS A 9 13.66 -6.66 -10.06
C LYS A 9 12.14 -6.81 -10.25
N ALA A 10 11.67 -7.21 -11.44
CA ALA A 10 10.22 -7.24 -11.74
C ALA A 10 9.44 -8.25 -10.85
N ARG A 11 10.07 -9.38 -10.50
CA ARG A 11 9.45 -10.44 -9.68
C ARG A 11 9.10 -10.02 -8.25
N HIS A 12 9.77 -9.01 -7.68
CA HIS A 12 9.44 -8.54 -6.33
C HIS A 12 8.38 -7.42 -6.33
N LEU A 13 8.26 -6.67 -7.43
CA LEU A 13 7.38 -5.52 -7.52
C LEU A 13 5.90 -5.90 -7.64
N TRP A 14 5.57 -6.96 -8.39
CA TRP A 14 4.18 -7.41 -8.50
C TRP A 14 3.63 -8.00 -7.19
N ILE A 15 4.48 -8.64 -6.38
CA ILE A 15 4.05 -9.25 -5.09
C ILE A 15 3.60 -8.17 -4.11
N GLY A 16 4.41 -7.11 -3.93
CA GLY A 16 4.04 -5.98 -3.07
C GLY A 16 2.73 -5.34 -3.53
N GLN A 17 2.60 -5.11 -4.84
CA GLN A 17 1.41 -4.53 -5.43
C GLN A 17 0.15 -5.39 -5.24
N THR A 18 0.25 -6.72 -5.39
CA THR A 18 -0.85 -7.64 -5.10
C THR A 18 -1.26 -7.57 -3.62
N LEU A 19 -0.29 -7.53 -2.71
CA LEU A 19 -0.56 -7.44 -1.28
C LEU A 19 -1.28 -6.14 -0.92
N GLU A 20 -0.85 -5.01 -1.49
CA GLU A 20 -1.49 -3.70 -1.27
C GLU A 20 -2.94 -3.69 -1.78
N TYR A 21 -3.22 -4.28 -2.95
CA TYR A 21 -4.60 -4.44 -3.41
C TYR A 21 -5.42 -5.31 -2.46
N ILE A 22 -4.89 -6.43 -1.98
CA ILE A 22 -5.59 -7.29 -1.01
C ILE A 22 -5.89 -6.49 0.26
N ILE A 23 -4.91 -5.77 0.82
CA ILE A 23 -5.08 -4.93 2.00
C ILE A 23 -6.18 -3.89 1.76
N GLY A 24 -6.13 -3.18 0.63
CA GLY A 24 -7.11 -2.17 0.25
C GLY A 24 -8.52 -2.74 0.09
N PHE A 25 -8.70 -3.86 -0.61
CA PHE A 25 -10.01 -4.46 -0.83
C PHE A 25 -10.60 -5.12 0.43
N VAL A 26 -9.76 -5.74 1.26
CA VAL A 26 -10.19 -6.26 2.58
C VAL A 26 -10.69 -5.10 3.44
N LEU A 27 -9.94 -3.99 3.48
CA LEU A 27 -10.35 -2.81 4.23
C LEU A 27 -11.61 -2.15 3.67
N ALA A 28 -11.77 -2.07 2.35
CA ALA A 28 -12.98 -1.55 1.71
C ALA A 28 -14.21 -2.42 2.04
N SER A 29 -14.04 -3.74 2.00
CA SER A 29 -15.11 -4.70 2.35
C SER A 29 -15.48 -4.62 3.83
N ALA A 30 -14.49 -4.39 4.68
CA ALA A 30 -14.69 -4.17 6.10
C ALA A 30 -15.38 -2.83 6.39
N ALA A 31 -15.00 -1.77 5.67
CA ALA A 31 -15.62 -0.45 5.77
C ALA A 31 -17.11 -0.51 5.45
N ALA A 32 -17.50 -1.26 4.42
CA ALA A 32 -18.91 -1.43 4.04
C ALA A 32 -19.78 -2.09 5.12
N GLN A 33 -19.18 -2.74 6.11
CA GLN A 33 -19.85 -3.40 7.23
C GLN A 33 -19.72 -2.63 8.55
N SER A 34 -18.96 -1.52 8.56
CA SER A 34 -18.68 -0.75 9.78
C SER A 34 -19.78 0.31 10.04
N PRO A 35 -20.13 0.57 11.30
CA PRO A 35 -20.94 1.74 11.69
C PRO A 35 -20.26 3.09 11.37
N THR A 36 -18.93 3.09 11.23
CA THR A 36 -18.12 4.27 10.90
C THR A 36 -17.39 4.08 9.55
N PRO A 37 -18.12 3.93 8.43
CA PRO A 37 -17.55 3.45 7.16
C PRO A 37 -16.58 4.44 6.51
N ALA A 38 -16.74 5.74 6.78
CA ALA A 38 -16.02 6.79 6.07
C ALA A 38 -14.49 6.70 6.24
N ILE A 39 -14.02 6.50 7.47
CA ILE A 39 -12.58 6.48 7.76
C ILE A 39 -11.87 5.29 7.10
N PRO A 40 -12.27 4.03 7.35
CA PRO A 40 -11.65 2.88 6.70
C PRO A 40 -11.83 2.91 5.17
N ALA A 41 -12.93 3.45 4.64
CA ALA A 41 -13.11 3.60 3.19
C ALA A 41 -12.10 4.58 2.56
N VAL A 42 -11.81 5.71 3.21
CA VAL A 42 -10.79 6.66 2.74
C VAL A 42 -9.42 5.99 2.71
N PHE A 43 -9.03 5.31 3.79
CA PHE A 43 -7.75 4.59 3.83
C PHE A 43 -7.68 3.47 2.79
N ALA A 44 -8.76 2.72 2.60
CA ALA A 44 -8.84 1.70 1.56
C ALA A 44 -8.62 2.30 0.16
N GLY A 45 -9.31 3.40 -0.14
CA GLY A 45 -9.15 4.12 -1.41
C GLY A 45 -7.72 4.61 -1.62
N LEU A 46 -7.09 5.16 -0.58
CA LEU A 46 -5.71 5.65 -0.67
C LEU A 46 -4.70 4.54 -0.90
N VAL A 47 -4.83 3.39 -0.23
CA VAL A 47 -3.95 2.22 -0.45
C VAL A 47 -4.12 1.68 -1.87
N ILE A 48 -5.37 1.51 -2.33
CA ILE A 48 -5.66 1.06 -3.69
C ILE A 48 -5.09 2.04 -4.72
N ALA A 49 -5.23 3.35 -4.49
CA ALA A 49 -4.68 4.38 -5.37
C ALA A 49 -3.15 4.36 -5.40
N ASN A 50 -2.50 4.18 -4.25
CA ASN A 50 -1.05 4.04 -4.18
C ASN A 50 -0.59 2.84 -5.02
N ALA A 51 -1.19 1.66 -4.79
CA ALA A 51 -0.94 0.44 -5.56
C ALA A 51 -1.23 0.59 -7.07
N ALA A 52 -2.30 1.31 -7.42
CA ALA A 52 -2.67 1.54 -8.81
C ALA A 52 -1.69 2.46 -9.55
N THR A 53 -1.02 3.37 -8.84
CA THR A 53 -0.21 4.45 -9.45
C THR A 53 1.26 4.12 -9.64
N VAL A 54 1.80 3.09 -8.98
CA VAL A 54 3.23 2.74 -9.07
C VAL A 54 3.60 2.06 -10.40
N LYS A 55 4.77 2.38 -10.95
CA LYS A 55 5.34 1.71 -12.14
C LYS A 55 5.70 0.24 -11.86
N ALA A 56 4.69 -0.63 -11.84
CA ALA A 56 4.77 -2.06 -11.60
C ALA A 56 3.79 -2.85 -12.50
N PRO A 57 3.90 -4.19 -12.59
CA PRO A 57 3.16 -4.99 -13.57
C PRO A 57 1.64 -4.90 -13.48
N LEU A 58 1.07 -4.76 -12.28
CA LEU A 58 -0.39 -4.75 -12.02
C LEU A 58 -0.96 -3.32 -11.89
N SER A 59 -0.21 -2.32 -12.38
CA SER A 59 -0.57 -0.92 -12.27
C SER A 59 -1.61 -0.53 -13.31
N ALA A 60 -2.69 0.11 -12.85
CA ALA A 60 -3.66 0.76 -13.71
C ALA A 60 -3.11 2.08 -14.30
N PHE A 61 -2.35 2.83 -13.49
CA PHE A 61 -1.82 4.14 -13.85
C PHE A 61 -0.31 4.17 -13.57
N ARG A 62 0.55 4.17 -14.59
CA ARG A 62 2.02 4.04 -14.39
C ARG A 62 2.71 5.38 -14.07
N LEU A 63 2.22 6.08 -13.06
CA LEU A 63 2.55 7.48 -12.77
C LEU A 63 3.76 7.64 -11.84
N THR A 64 3.79 6.92 -10.71
CA THR A 64 4.78 7.11 -9.64
C THR A 64 5.94 6.12 -9.75
N ASN A 65 7.09 6.50 -9.21
CA ASN A 65 8.23 5.59 -9.03
C ASN A 65 8.14 4.91 -7.65
N GLY A 66 8.90 3.84 -7.44
CA GLY A 66 8.87 3.08 -6.19
C GLY A 66 9.28 3.83 -4.94
N ARG A 67 10.12 4.85 -5.05
CA ARG A 67 10.50 5.66 -3.89
C ARG A 67 9.32 6.52 -3.43
N ILE A 68 8.61 7.14 -4.38
CA ILE A 68 7.39 7.91 -4.10
C ILE A 68 6.31 6.98 -3.53
N HIS A 69 6.07 5.82 -4.17
CA HIS A 69 5.14 4.80 -3.70
C HIS A 69 5.42 4.34 -2.26
N GLN A 70 6.70 4.08 -1.94
CA GLN A 70 7.14 3.68 -0.61
C GLN A 70 6.91 4.78 0.43
N ILE A 71 7.23 6.04 0.10
CA ILE A 71 7.00 7.17 1.00
C ILE A 71 5.50 7.32 1.29
N PHE A 72 4.66 7.21 0.27
CA PHE A 72 3.20 7.24 0.46
C PHE A 72 2.71 6.08 1.31
N GLY A 73 3.15 4.85 1.07
CA GLY A 73 2.75 3.69 1.88
C GLY A 73 3.16 3.83 3.35
N ILE A 74 4.38 4.29 3.64
CA ILE A 74 4.82 4.61 5.02
C ILE A 74 3.95 5.73 5.60
N GLY A 75 3.67 6.78 4.83
CA GLY A 75 2.81 7.88 5.25
C GLY A 75 1.38 7.42 5.58
N LEU A 76 0.80 6.54 4.78
CA LEU A 76 -0.52 5.94 4.99
C LEU A 76 -0.54 5.08 6.25
N SER A 77 0.50 4.27 6.47
CA SER A 77 0.68 3.49 7.69
C SER A 77 0.71 4.38 8.93
N MET A 78 1.53 5.44 8.92
CA MET A 78 1.61 6.39 10.03
C MET A 78 0.31 7.16 10.24
N ALA A 79 -0.34 7.61 9.18
CA ALA A 79 -1.63 8.29 9.25
C ALA A 79 -2.72 7.38 9.84
N ALA A 80 -2.72 6.09 9.50
CA ALA A 80 -3.65 5.11 10.07
C ALA A 80 -3.41 4.90 11.58
N LEU A 81 -2.15 4.84 12.03
CA LEU A 81 -1.84 4.79 13.47
C LEU A 81 -2.29 6.04 14.21
N ILE A 82 -2.01 7.22 13.65
CA ILE A 82 -2.42 8.49 14.24
C ILE A 82 -3.96 8.54 14.34
N ALA A 83 -4.66 8.18 13.27
CA ALA A 83 -6.12 8.12 13.26
C ALA A 83 -6.67 7.14 14.33
N ALA A 84 -6.06 5.97 14.48
CA ALA A 84 -6.44 4.99 15.50
C ALA A 84 -6.27 5.48 16.95
N VAL A 85 -5.38 6.45 17.18
CA VAL A 85 -5.13 7.02 18.52
C VAL A 85 -5.98 8.27 18.77
N VAL A 86 -6.05 9.16 17.78
CA VAL A 86 -6.62 10.51 17.94
C VAL A 86 -8.13 10.54 17.70
N MET A 87 -8.65 9.66 16.84
CA MET A 87 -10.07 9.69 16.49
C MET A 87 -10.90 8.82 17.44
N ASP A 88 -12.12 9.27 17.71
CA ASP A 88 -13.08 8.50 18.49
C ASP A 88 -13.71 7.42 17.60
N LEU A 89 -13.10 6.25 17.64
CA LEU A 89 -13.46 5.09 16.82
C LEU A 89 -13.84 3.92 17.71
N ASP A 90 -14.84 3.17 17.24
CA ASP A 90 -15.19 1.89 17.82
C ASP A 90 -13.99 0.92 17.75
N VAL A 91 -14.00 -0.08 18.64
CA VAL A 91 -12.87 -1.02 18.80
C VAL A 91 -12.56 -1.75 17.49
N THR A 92 -13.59 -2.09 16.70
CA THR A 92 -13.45 -2.80 15.44
C THR A 92 -12.73 -1.94 14.41
N THR A 93 -13.21 -0.71 14.18
CA THR A 93 -12.58 0.22 13.24
C THR A 93 -11.16 0.60 13.67
N ARG A 94 -10.94 0.79 14.97
CA ARG A 94 -9.59 1.03 15.52
C ARG A 94 -8.64 -0.14 15.25
N ALA A 95 -9.09 -1.37 15.49
CA ALA A 95 -8.30 -2.56 15.21
C ALA A 95 -7.99 -2.71 13.71
N MET A 96 -8.93 -2.36 12.84
CA MET A 96 -8.71 -2.34 11.38
C MET A 96 -7.62 -1.35 10.98
N LEU A 97 -7.62 -0.13 11.53
CA LEU A 97 -6.59 0.87 11.22
C LEU A 97 -5.21 0.45 11.74
N ILE A 98 -5.13 -0.18 12.91
CA ILE A 98 -3.87 -0.74 13.43
C ILE A 98 -3.38 -1.88 12.53
N GLY A 99 -4.28 -2.78 12.13
CA GLY A 99 -3.96 -3.88 11.20
C GLY A 99 -3.48 -3.38 9.85
N LEU A 100 -4.18 -2.39 9.28
CA LEU A 100 -3.76 -1.69 8.07
C LEU A 100 -2.36 -1.10 8.25
N ALA A 101 -2.13 -0.35 9.32
CA ALA A 101 -0.85 0.30 9.55
C ALA A 101 0.29 -0.71 9.60
N GLY A 102 0.11 -1.82 10.32
CA GLY A 102 1.09 -2.90 10.38
C GLY A 102 1.35 -3.52 9.02
N ALA A 103 0.29 -3.88 8.29
CA ALA A 103 0.39 -4.53 6.99
C ALA A 103 1.03 -3.61 5.93
N GLU A 104 0.50 -2.40 5.76
CA GLU A 104 0.97 -1.42 4.78
C GLU A 104 2.39 -0.95 5.10
N GLY A 105 2.69 -0.71 6.39
CA GLY A 105 4.02 -0.34 6.84
C GLY A 105 5.04 -1.45 6.55
N PHE A 106 4.68 -2.70 6.87
CA PHE A 106 5.52 -3.86 6.55
C PHE A 106 5.76 -4.00 5.04
N VAL A 107 4.70 -3.93 4.23
CA VAL A 107 4.82 -4.07 2.77
C VAL A 107 5.69 -2.95 2.18
N SER A 108 5.46 -1.71 2.61
CA SER A 108 6.21 -0.54 2.17
C SER A 108 7.70 -0.66 2.50
N VAL A 109 8.06 -1.10 3.71
CA VAL A 109 9.47 -1.29 4.10
C VAL A 109 10.08 -2.51 3.41
N ARG A 110 9.37 -3.63 3.34
CA ARG A 110 9.91 -4.90 2.83
C ARG A 110 10.10 -4.91 1.32
N PHE A 111 9.22 -4.24 0.57
CA PHE A 111 9.20 -4.26 -0.90
C PHE A 111 9.59 -2.93 -1.54
N GLY A 112 9.61 -1.81 -0.81
CA GLY A 112 9.97 -0.49 -1.35
C GLY A 112 11.42 -0.35 -1.84
N HIS A 113 12.34 -1.19 -1.34
CA HIS A 113 13.77 -1.15 -1.68
C HIS A 113 14.12 -1.59 -3.12
N GLY A 114 13.18 -2.17 -3.87
CA GLY A 114 13.40 -2.69 -5.22
C GLY A 114 13.67 -1.62 -6.29
N ILE A 115 13.36 -0.35 -6.00
CA ILE A 115 13.42 0.77 -6.96
C ILE A 115 14.57 1.72 -6.60
N ARG A 116 15.78 1.17 -6.45
CA ARG A 116 16.99 1.98 -6.67
C ARG A 116 17.09 2.22 -8.17
N ALA A 117 16.79 3.45 -8.59
CA ALA A 117 17.23 3.94 -9.88
C ALA A 117 18.75 3.76 -9.92
N THR A 118 19.24 2.93 -10.83
CA THR A 118 20.60 3.07 -11.30
C THR A 118 20.60 4.36 -12.11
N SER A 119 20.82 5.48 -11.43
CA SER A 119 21.37 6.66 -12.08
C SER A 119 22.75 6.24 -12.58
N THR A 120 22.88 6.24 -13.90
CA THR A 120 24.16 6.31 -14.62
C THR A 120 25.04 7.40 -14.07
#